data_AF-A0AAE4ZAW6-F1
#
_entry.id   AF-A0AAE4ZAW6-F1
#
_cell.length_a   1.000
_cell.length_b   1.000
_cell.length_c   1.000
_cell.angle_alpha   90.00
_cell.angle_beta   90.00
_cell.angle_gamma   90.00
#
_symmetry.space_group_name_H-M   'P 1'
#
loop_
_entity.id
_entity.type
_entity.pdbx_description
1 polymer ?
#
loop_
_entity_poly.entity_id
_entity_poly.type
_entity_poly.pdbx_seq_one_letter_code
_entity_poly.pdbx_strand_id
1 'polypeptide(L)'
;MIRTKLAALVGLCLSGAVVPTTLCAQDDSVRAVVVQENEDGSYLVRVDGEVMLAITEEMARKSLKVKADLLSAERKLAIKDSLLATYELVRARYDTTLAHQREYIVELEQVVEGYKSLLEDYKRLRGEPWLSVEGGLGATDDEDPAILVGVAIKRLRVWGFLQESNAGALLGVSLPIF
;
A
#
# COMPACT_ATOMS: atom_id res chain seq x y z
N MET A 1 46.75 27.05 12.94
CA MET A 1 47.99 26.26 12.78
C MET A 1 48.99 27.09 11.98
N ILE A 2 50.24 27.05 12.44
CA ILE A 2 51.32 28.00 12.19
C ILE A 2 52.02 27.72 10.85
N ARG A 3 52.51 28.81 10.24
CA ARG A 3 53.37 28.91 9.06
C ARG A 3 54.70 28.16 9.20
N THR A 4 55.19 27.59 8.09
CA THR A 4 56.61 27.58 7.61
C THR A 4 56.62 26.85 6.25
N LYS A 5 56.81 27.44 5.06
CA LYS A 5 57.93 28.16 4.42
C LYS A 5 59.27 27.40 4.32
N LEU A 6 59.84 27.51 3.11
CA LEU A 6 61.21 27.25 2.59
C LEU A 6 61.42 25.88 1.92
N ALA A 7 61.63 25.77 0.60
CA ALA A 7 62.55 26.44 -0.36
C ALA A 7 63.98 25.86 -0.32
N ALA A 8 64.48 25.51 -1.52
CA ALA A 8 65.82 25.12 -1.96
C ALA A 8 65.76 23.74 -2.66
N LEU A 9 66.40 23.46 -3.80
CA LEU A 9 67.53 24.13 -4.45
C LEU A 9 67.55 23.67 -5.92
N VAL A 10 67.86 24.59 -6.83
CA VAL A 10 68.27 24.28 -8.21
C VAL A 10 69.65 23.62 -8.16
N GLY A 11 69.80 22.46 -8.80
CA GLY A 11 71.07 21.77 -8.99
C GLY A 11 71.24 21.37 -10.45
N LEU A 12 71.97 22.19 -11.19
CA LEU A 12 72.42 21.98 -12.56
C LEU A 12 73.64 21.04 -12.54
N CYS A 13 73.55 19.85 -13.15
CA CYS A 13 74.73 19.03 -13.44
C CYS A 13 74.64 18.36 -14.82
N LEU A 14 75.38 18.96 -15.76
CA LEU A 14 76.21 18.37 -16.80
C LEU A 14 75.93 16.95 -17.29
N SER A 15 75.58 16.92 -18.57
CA SER A 15 75.88 15.95 -19.63
C SER A 15 76.89 14.84 -19.30
N GLY A 16 76.39 13.61 -19.27
CA GLY A 16 77.16 12.40 -19.56
C GLY A 16 76.33 11.55 -20.51
N ALA A 17 76.67 11.56 -21.80
CA ALA A 17 76.10 10.65 -22.78
C ALA A 17 76.61 9.24 -22.45
N VAL A 18 75.84 8.49 -21.66
CA VAL A 18 76.05 7.04 -21.51
C VAL A 18 75.37 6.38 -22.69
N VAL A 19 76.20 5.88 -23.60
CA VAL A 19 75.79 4.97 -24.67
C VAL A 19 75.00 3.83 -24.02
N PRO A 20 73.73 3.56 -24.40
CA PRO A 20 73.05 2.38 -23.91
C PRO A 20 73.76 1.17 -24.52
N THR A 21 74.61 0.55 -23.72
CA THR A 21 75.15 -0.77 -24.05
C THR A 21 73.96 -1.69 -24.05
N THR A 22 73.63 -2.20 -25.23
CA THR A 22 72.52 -3.09 -25.52
C THR A 22 72.79 -4.41 -24.82
N LEU A 23 72.45 -4.49 -23.54
CA LEU A 23 72.35 -5.75 -22.81
C LEU A 23 70.92 -6.26 -23.00
N CYS A 24 70.71 -6.96 -24.11
CA CYS A 24 69.60 -7.89 -24.23
C CYS A 24 69.81 -9.01 -23.20
N ALA A 25 69.33 -8.81 -21.97
CA ALA A 25 69.09 -9.89 -21.04
C ALA A 25 67.78 -10.59 -21.48
N GLN A 26 67.84 -11.34 -22.57
CA GLN A 26 66.88 -12.42 -22.81
C GLN A 26 67.49 -13.68 -22.21
N ASP A 27 67.23 -13.86 -20.92
CA ASP A 27 67.39 -15.16 -20.27
C ASP A 27 66.02 -15.84 -20.22
N ASP A 28 66.08 -17.16 -20.41
CA ASP A 28 65.01 -18.15 -20.47
C ASP A 28 63.92 -18.02 -21.55
N SER A 29 64.12 -18.81 -22.62
CA SER A 29 63.06 -19.18 -23.57
C SER A 29 61.99 -19.99 -22.83
N VAL A 30 60.92 -19.34 -22.37
CA VAL A 30 59.68 -20.02 -22.01
C VAL A 30 59.22 -20.83 -23.21
N ARG A 31 59.46 -22.15 -23.19
CA ARG A 31 59.14 -23.05 -24.30
C ARG A 31 57.69 -23.47 -24.20
N ALA A 32 56.83 -22.73 -24.89
CA ALA A 32 55.45 -23.12 -25.15
C ALA A 32 55.43 -24.38 -26.05
N VAL A 33 54.89 -25.49 -25.53
CA VAL A 33 54.69 -26.73 -26.30
C VAL A 33 53.21 -26.92 -26.57
N VAL A 34 52.82 -27.01 -27.85
CA VAL A 34 51.45 -27.35 -28.23
C VAL A 34 51.20 -28.82 -27.88
N VAL A 35 50.23 -29.05 -27.01
CA VAL A 35 49.81 -30.38 -26.55
C VAL A 35 48.73 -30.93 -27.47
N GLN A 36 47.80 -30.07 -27.91
CA GLN A 36 46.67 -30.46 -28.73
C GLN A 36 46.17 -29.27 -29.55
N GLU A 37 45.82 -29.52 -30.80
CA GLU A 37 45.12 -28.59 -31.68
C GLU A 37 43.64 -28.99 -31.74
N ASN A 38 42.76 -28.01 -31.57
CA ASN A 38 41.31 -28.21 -31.66
C ASN A 38 40.81 -27.73 -33.03
N GLU A 39 39.74 -28.35 -33.54
CA GLU A 39 39.13 -28.03 -34.84
C GLU A 39 38.65 -26.57 -34.95
N ASP A 40 38.39 -25.93 -33.80
CA ASP A 40 37.98 -24.52 -33.71
C ASP A 40 39.15 -23.52 -33.85
N GLY A 41 40.38 -24.00 -34.10
CA GLY A 41 41.59 -23.17 -34.23
C GLY A 41 42.15 -22.68 -32.90
N SER A 42 41.76 -23.30 -31.77
CA SER A 42 42.37 -23.09 -30.46
C SER A 42 43.42 -24.17 -30.17
N TYR A 43 44.44 -23.81 -29.39
CA TYR A 43 45.55 -24.70 -29.05
C TYR A 43 45.64 -24.86 -27.54
N LEU A 44 45.77 -26.09 -27.07
CA LEU A 44 46.21 -26.36 -25.71
C LEU A 44 47.72 -26.30 -25.69
N VAL A 45 48.26 -25.35 -24.94
CA VAL A 45 49.70 -25.07 -24.86
C VAL A 45 50.16 -25.30 -23.44
N ARG A 46 51.25 -26.05 -23.28
CA ARG A 46 51.92 -26.19 -22.00
C ARG A 46 53.01 -25.13 -21.88
N VAL A 47 52.89 -24.27 -20.88
CA VAL A 47 53.84 -23.20 -20.56
C VAL A 47 54.25 -23.41 -19.11
N ASP A 48 55.54 -23.64 -18.86
CA ASP A 48 56.10 -23.84 -17.50
C ASP A 48 55.39 -24.90 -16.64
N GLY A 49 54.88 -25.96 -17.28
CA GLY A 49 54.17 -27.06 -16.62
C GLY A 49 52.66 -26.87 -16.47
N GLU A 50 52.15 -25.65 -16.71
CA GLU A 50 50.71 -25.36 -16.72
C GLU A 50 50.13 -25.55 -18.12
N VAL A 51 48.91 -26.09 -18.19
CA VAL A 51 48.17 -26.24 -19.47
C VAL A 51 47.26 -25.04 -19.62
N MET A 52 47.52 -24.24 -20.65
CA MET A 52 46.76 -23.05 -21.00
C MET A 52 46.02 -23.26 -22.33
N LEU A 53 44.86 -22.61 -22.48
CA LEU A 53 44.13 -22.56 -23.74
C LEU A 53 44.51 -21.28 -24.49
N ALA A 54 45.25 -21.42 -25.58
CA ALA A 54 45.50 -20.34 -26.52
C ALA A 54 44.34 -20.26 -27.51
N ILE A 55 43.66 -19.12 -27.52
CA ILE A 55 42.60 -18.81 -28.48
C ILE A 55 43.08 -17.73 -29.43
N THR A 56 42.49 -17.67 -30.62
CA THR A 56 42.78 -16.59 -31.56
C THR A 56 42.29 -15.25 -31.00
N GLU A 57 42.91 -14.15 -31.45
CA GLU A 57 42.49 -12.80 -31.05
C GLU A 57 41.01 -12.54 -31.40
N GLU A 58 40.54 -13.08 -32.53
CA GLU A 58 39.15 -12.95 -32.95
C GLU A 58 38.19 -13.66 -31.98
N MET A 59 38.51 -14.88 -31.54
CA MET A 59 37.73 -15.60 -30.54
C MET A 59 37.70 -14.86 -29.20
N ALA A 60 38.85 -14.33 -28.77
CA ALA A 60 38.93 -13.51 -27.56
C ALA A 60 38.03 -12.28 -27.65
N ARG A 61 38.10 -11.52 -28.76
CA ARG A 61 37.24 -10.34 -29.01
C ARG A 61 35.75 -10.70 -29.05
N LYS A 62 35.37 -11.80 -29.71
CA LYS A 62 33.99 -12.30 -29.73
C LYS A 62 33.50 -12.66 -28.33
N SER A 63 34.31 -13.38 -27.54
CA SER A 63 33.95 -13.75 -26.18
C SER A 63 33.74 -12.54 -25.27
N LEU A 64 34.57 -11.50 -25.40
CA LEU A 64 34.43 -10.25 -24.66
C LEU A 64 33.16 -9.50 -25.06
N LYS A 65 32.85 -9.47 -26.36
CA LYS A 65 31.61 -8.87 -26.86
C LYS A 65 30.38 -9.59 -26.32
N VAL A 66 30.34 -10.92 -26.39
CA VAL A 66 29.23 -11.72 -25.86
C VAL A 66 29.06 -11.51 -24.36
N LYS A 67 30.15 -11.46 -23.59
CA LYS A 67 30.09 -11.14 -22.15
C LYS A 67 29.52 -9.73 -21.90
N ALA A 68 29.94 -8.73 -22.68
CA ALA A 68 29.42 -7.37 -22.57
C ALA A 68 27.92 -7.30 -22.91
N ASP A 69 27.50 -7.99 -23.97
CA ASP A 69 26.10 -8.07 -24.40
C ASP A 69 25.23 -8.79 -23.36
N LEU A 70 25.74 -9.87 -22.75
CA LEU A 70 25.07 -10.59 -21.67
C LEU A 70 24.87 -9.69 -20.45
N LEU A 71 25.91 -9.01 -19.98
CA LEU A 71 25.80 -8.06 -18.87
C LEU A 71 24.83 -6.91 -19.17
N SER A 72 24.81 -6.45 -20.42
CA SER A 72 23.86 -5.42 -20.88
C SER A 72 22.41 -5.94 -20.86
N ALA A 73 22.19 -7.18 -21.28
CA ALA A 73 20.89 -7.84 -21.25
C ALA A 73 20.39 -8.07 -19.82
N GLU A 74 21.25 -8.57 -18.93
CA GLU A 74 20.93 -8.75 -17.51
C GLU A 74 20.53 -7.44 -16.83
N ARG A 75 21.28 -6.36 -17.09
CA ARG A 75 20.93 -5.02 -16.57
C ARG A 75 19.57 -4.56 -17.08
N LYS A 76 19.26 -4.77 -18.37
CA LYS A 76 17.96 -4.43 -18.94
C LYS A 76 16.83 -5.24 -18.32
N LEU A 77 17.06 -6.53 -18.03
CA LEU A 77 16.10 -7.38 -17.34
C LEU A 77 15.86 -6.87 -15.91
N ALA A 78 16.92 -6.62 -15.15
CA ALA A 78 16.80 -6.11 -13.78
C ALA A 78 16.01 -4.80 -13.69
N ILE A 79 16.21 -3.88 -14.65
CA ILE A 79 15.42 -2.64 -14.74
C ILE A 79 13.94 -2.95 -15.02
N LYS A 80 13.65 -3.84 -15.97
CA LYS A 80 12.26 -4.23 -16.29
C LYS A 80 11.58 -4.91 -15.10
N ASP A 81 12.28 -5.78 -14.39
CA ASP A 81 11.75 -6.47 -13.21
C ASP A 81 11.44 -5.47 -12.10
N SER A 82 12.32 -4.49 -11.86
CA SER A 82 12.06 -3.41 -10.88
C SER A 82 10.83 -2.57 -11.25
N LEU A 83 10.64 -2.31 -12.55
CA LEU A 83 9.50 -1.55 -13.05
C LEU A 83 8.21 -2.35 -12.90
N LEU A 84 8.25 -3.65 -13.20
CA LEU A 84 7.10 -4.55 -13.04
C LEU A 84 6.68 -4.65 -11.58
N ALA A 85 7.63 -4.83 -10.65
CA ALA A 85 7.35 -4.82 -9.21
C ALA A 85 6.71 -3.50 -8.74
N THR A 86 7.16 -2.37 -9.30
CA THR A 86 6.56 -1.06 -9.02
C THR A 86 5.11 -0.97 -9.51
N TYR A 87 4.83 -1.46 -10.72
CA TYR A 87 3.47 -1.51 -11.26
C TYR A 87 2.55 -2.43 -10.45
N GLU A 88 3.03 -3.58 -10.00
CA GLU A 88 2.26 -4.49 -9.15
C GLU A 88 1.89 -3.83 -7.81
N LEU A 89 2.83 -3.14 -7.18
CA LEU A 89 2.57 -2.39 -5.94
C LEU A 89 1.53 -1.29 -6.15
N VAL A 90 1.65 -0.53 -7.24
CA VAL A 90 0.68 0.52 -7.59
C VAL A 90 -0.69 -0.07 -7.85
N ARG A 91 -0.78 -1.19 -8.58
CA ARG A 91 -2.04 -1.91 -8.82
C ARG A 91 -2.69 -2.36 -7.51
N ALA A 92 -1.94 -2.99 -6.62
CA ALA A 92 -2.45 -3.41 -5.31
C ALA A 92 -2.99 -2.21 -4.51
N ARG A 93 -2.31 -1.06 -4.56
CA ARG A 93 -2.79 0.16 -3.90
C ARG A 93 -4.10 0.68 -4.53
N TYR A 94 -4.25 0.62 -5.84
CA TYR A 94 -5.53 0.97 -6.47
C TYR A 94 -6.65 0.00 -6.10
N ASP A 95 -6.37 -1.31 -6.04
CA ASP A 95 -7.36 -2.31 -5.66
C ASP A 95 -7.86 -2.09 -4.21
N THR A 96 -6.94 -1.82 -3.27
CA THR A 96 -7.32 -1.43 -1.89
C THR A 96 -8.14 -0.13 -1.84
N THR A 97 -7.77 0.87 -2.65
CA THR A 97 -8.52 2.13 -2.71
C THR A 97 -9.94 1.92 -3.23
N LEU A 98 -10.10 1.10 -4.27
CA LEU A 98 -11.42 0.75 -4.80
C LEU A 98 -12.26 -0.03 -3.79
N ALA A 99 -11.66 -0.92 -3.01
CA ALA A 99 -12.35 -1.63 -1.94
C ALA A 99 -12.91 -0.66 -0.89
N HIS A 100 -12.08 0.26 -0.39
CA HIS A 100 -12.51 1.28 0.56
C HIS A 100 -13.57 2.23 -0.01
N GLN A 101 -13.47 2.61 -1.28
CA GLN A 101 -14.50 3.42 -1.92
C GLN A 101 -15.85 2.70 -2.00
N ARG A 102 -15.86 1.39 -2.27
CA ARG A 102 -17.08 0.58 -2.26
C ARG A 102 -17.69 0.47 -0.87
N GLU A 103 -16.86 0.23 0.15
CA GLU A 103 -17.30 0.21 1.54
C GLU A 103 -17.93 1.55 1.95
N TYR A 104 -17.28 2.66 1.59
CA TYR A 104 -17.78 3.99 1.87
C TYR A 104 -19.10 4.31 1.17
N ILE A 105 -19.30 3.83 -0.07
CA ILE A 105 -20.60 3.95 -0.76
C ILE A 105 -21.70 3.23 0.01
N VAL A 106 -21.44 2.01 0.49
CA VAL A 106 -22.41 1.24 1.28
C VAL A 106 -22.75 1.96 2.59
N GLU A 107 -21.76 2.54 3.26
CA GLU A 107 -21.98 3.33 4.47
C GLU A 107 -22.86 4.56 4.19
N LEU A 108 -22.59 5.29 3.11
CA LEU A 108 -23.41 6.43 2.69
C LEU A 108 -24.85 6.02 2.36
N GLU A 109 -25.04 4.89 1.68
CA GLU A 109 -26.37 4.36 1.39
C GLU A 109 -27.15 4.04 2.66
N GLN A 110 -26.49 3.43 3.67
CA GLN A 110 -27.10 3.17 4.97
C GLN A 110 -27.50 4.45 5.70
N VAL A 111 -26.63 5.47 5.69
CA VAL A 111 -26.92 6.78 6.29
C VAL A 111 -28.11 7.44 5.62
N VAL A 112 -28.15 7.44 4.28
CA VAL A 112 -29.28 7.98 3.52
C VAL A 112 -30.57 7.25 3.84
N GLU A 113 -30.54 5.93 3.93
CA GLU A 113 -31.73 5.13 4.26
C GLU A 113 -32.20 5.40 5.70
N GLY A 114 -31.28 5.52 6.67
CA GLY A 114 -31.60 5.93 8.03
C GLY A 114 -32.24 7.31 8.12
N TYR A 115 -31.79 8.27 7.29
CA TYR A 115 -32.44 9.58 7.22
C TYR A 115 -33.84 9.52 6.60
N LYS A 116 -34.06 8.67 5.60
CA LYS A 116 -35.40 8.47 5.02
C LYS A 116 -36.35 7.85 6.05
N SER A 117 -35.93 6.80 6.75
CA SER A 117 -36.76 6.15 7.76
C SER A 117 -37.11 7.12 8.89
N LEU A 118 -36.15 7.92 9.35
CA LEU A 118 -36.39 8.95 10.36
C LEU A 118 -37.44 9.98 9.88
N LEU A 119 -37.37 10.39 8.62
CA LEU A 119 -38.33 11.30 8.03
C LEU A 119 -39.73 10.67 7.90
N GLU A 120 -39.82 9.37 7.62
CA GLU A 120 -41.07 8.62 7.62
C GLU A 120 -41.67 8.51 9.04
N ASP A 121 -40.85 8.23 10.04
CA ASP A 121 -41.27 8.20 11.45
C ASP A 121 -41.78 9.57 11.91
N TYR A 122 -41.10 10.66 11.54
CA TYR A 122 -41.57 12.02 11.81
C TYR A 122 -42.90 12.33 11.11
N LYS A 123 -43.09 11.89 9.86
CA LYS A 123 -44.37 12.04 9.15
C LYS A 123 -45.47 11.26 9.86
N ARG A 124 -45.18 10.06 10.37
CA ARG A 124 -46.12 9.23 11.12
C ARG A 124 -46.51 9.87 12.45
N LEU A 125 -45.55 10.39 13.21
CA LEU A 125 -45.80 11.13 14.46
C LEU A 125 -46.63 12.40 14.20
N ARG A 126 -46.36 13.11 13.10
CA ARG A 126 -47.16 14.28 12.70
C ARG A 126 -48.59 13.89 12.27
N GLY A 127 -48.79 12.66 11.84
CA GLY A 127 -50.07 12.07 11.47
C GLY A 127 -50.90 11.55 12.64
N GLU A 128 -50.47 11.75 13.89
CA GLU A 128 -51.29 11.43 15.06
C GLU A 128 -52.67 12.10 14.93
N PRO A 129 -53.77 11.34 15.05
CA PRO A 129 -55.11 11.90 14.97
C PRO A 129 -55.24 12.97 16.05
N TRP A 130 -55.62 14.18 15.63
CA TRP A 130 -55.75 15.34 16.53
C TRP A 130 -56.77 15.13 17.66
N LEU A 131 -57.62 14.10 17.52
CA LEU A 131 -58.62 13.67 18.47
C LEU A 131 -58.61 12.12 18.54
N SER A 132 -58.43 11.56 19.74
CA SER A 132 -58.70 10.14 20.02
C SER A 132 -59.74 10.00 21.11
N VAL A 133 -60.57 8.96 21.01
CA VAL A 133 -61.55 8.59 22.04
C VAL A 133 -61.05 7.29 22.67
N GLU A 134 -60.94 7.29 23.99
CA GLU A 134 -60.41 6.18 24.77
C GLU A 134 -61.49 5.71 25.75
N GLY A 135 -61.71 4.39 25.83
CA GLY A 135 -62.68 3.79 26.74
C GLY A 135 -62.02 2.68 27.53
N GLY A 136 -62.21 2.68 28.85
CA GLY A 136 -61.66 1.69 29.76
C GLY A 136 -62.73 1.18 30.73
N LEU A 137 -62.61 -0.10 31.09
CA LEU A 137 -63.37 -0.69 32.19
C LEU A 137 -62.40 -0.89 33.35
N GLY A 138 -62.66 -0.24 34.48
CA GLY A 138 -61.88 -0.35 35.69
C GLY A 138 -62.65 -1.11 36.76
N ALA A 139 -61.94 -1.95 37.52
CA ALA A 139 -62.45 -2.50 38.77
C ALA A 139 -61.78 -1.74 39.92
N THR A 140 -62.59 -1.21 40.84
CA THR A 140 -62.12 -0.64 42.11
C THR A 140 -62.14 -1.75 43.17
N ASP A 141 -61.43 -1.58 44.30
CA ASP A 141 -61.33 -2.60 45.37
C ASP A 141 -62.69 -2.99 46.00
N ASP A 142 -63.73 -2.17 45.81
CA ASP A 142 -65.12 -2.52 46.06
C ASP A 142 -65.78 -2.90 44.73
N GLU A 143 -66.44 -4.06 44.66
CA GLU A 143 -66.92 -4.83 43.49
C GLU A 143 -67.80 -4.10 42.44
N ASP A 144 -67.90 -2.78 42.47
CA ASP A 144 -68.68 -1.97 41.54
C ASP A 144 -67.88 -1.66 40.25
N PRO A 145 -68.45 -1.92 39.06
CA PRO A 145 -67.78 -1.63 37.80
C PRO A 145 -67.69 -0.11 37.57
N ALA A 146 -66.47 0.40 37.37
CA ALA A 146 -66.25 1.78 36.98
C ALA A 146 -66.09 1.87 35.44
N ILE A 147 -66.91 2.70 34.82
CA ILE A 147 -66.79 3.00 33.39
C ILE A 147 -65.97 4.27 33.24
N LEU A 148 -64.88 4.19 32.48
CA LEU A 148 -63.96 5.28 32.20
C LEU A 148 -64.05 5.65 30.71
N VAL A 149 -64.43 6.89 30.43
CA VAL A 149 -64.52 7.42 29.06
C VAL A 149 -63.66 8.67 28.98
N GLY A 150 -62.73 8.69 28.04
CA GLY A 150 -61.82 9.79 27.82
C GLY A 150 -61.79 10.27 26.39
N VAL A 151 -61.48 11.55 26.24
CA VAL A 151 -61.19 12.18 24.96
C VAL A 151 -59.81 12.81 25.07
N ALA A 152 -58.96 12.55 24.09
CA ALA A 152 -57.64 13.13 24.00
C ALA A 152 -57.53 14.03 22.77
N ILE A 153 -56.97 15.23 22.98
CA ILE A 153 -56.65 16.19 21.93
C ILE A 153 -55.13 16.36 21.92
N LYS A 154 -54.47 15.75 20.93
CA LYS A 154 -53.01 15.70 20.83
C LYS A 154 -52.35 15.19 22.12
N ARG A 155 -51.74 16.09 22.91
CA ARG A 155 -51.00 15.77 24.16
C ARG A 155 -51.84 15.87 25.43
N LEU A 156 -53.06 16.40 25.33
CA LEU A 156 -53.95 16.59 26.47
C LEU A 156 -54.99 15.47 26.49
N ARG A 157 -55.13 14.77 27.62
CA ARG A 157 -56.13 13.72 27.82
C ARG A 157 -57.07 14.11 28.94
N VAL A 158 -58.36 14.03 28.68
CA VAL A 158 -59.41 14.24 29.68
C VAL A 158 -60.14 12.93 29.86
N TRP A 159 -60.17 12.43 31.09
CA TRP A 159 -60.90 11.22 31.45
C TRP A 159 -62.02 11.58 32.42
N GLY A 160 -63.22 11.09 32.14
CA GLY A 160 -64.30 11.03 33.10
C GLY A 160 -64.50 9.59 33.53
N PHE A 161 -64.70 9.36 34.82
CA PHE A 161 -65.20 8.08 35.31
C PHE A 161 -66.53 8.26 36.01
N LEU A 162 -67.40 7.28 35.80
CA LEU A 162 -68.71 7.17 36.44
C LEU A 162 -68.73 5.86 37.22
N GLN A 163 -68.94 5.98 38.53
CA GLN A 163 -69.24 4.89 39.46
C GLN A 163 -70.56 5.22 40.16
N GLU A 164 -71.37 4.21 40.55
CA GLU A 164 -72.71 4.40 41.12
C GLU A 164 -72.74 5.36 42.32
N SER A 165 -71.65 5.44 43.08
CA SER A 165 -71.52 6.29 44.27
C SER A 165 -70.61 7.51 44.09
N ASN A 166 -69.90 7.65 42.97
CA ASN A 166 -68.97 8.75 42.75
C ASN A 166 -68.67 9.02 41.26
N ALA A 167 -68.61 10.29 40.90
CA ALA A 167 -68.12 10.73 39.61
C ALA A 167 -66.85 11.57 39.80
N GLY A 168 -65.84 11.34 38.97
CA GLY A 168 -64.62 12.11 39.01
C GLY A 168 -64.03 12.32 37.62
N ALA A 169 -63.17 13.32 37.52
CA ALA A 169 -62.45 13.63 36.30
C ALA A 169 -60.95 13.59 36.58
N LEU A 170 -60.20 13.01 35.65
CA LEU A 170 -58.75 12.99 35.67
C LEU A 170 -58.25 13.73 34.42
N LEU A 171 -57.33 14.67 34.64
CA LEU A 171 -56.62 15.36 33.56
C LEU A 171 -55.22 14.78 33.49
N GLY A 172 -54.86 14.24 32.33
CA GLY A 172 -53.54 13.68 32.05
C GLY A 172 -52.87 14.41 30.89
N VAL A 173 -51.55 14.53 30.94
CA VAL A 173 -50.75 15.02 29.82
C VAL A 173 -49.86 13.89 29.36
N SER A 174 -49.95 13.49 28.08
CA SER A 174 -49.03 12.50 27.52
C SER A 174 -47.89 13.22 26.79
N LEU A 175 -46.71 13.18 27.41
CA LEU A 175 -45.47 13.62 26.79
C LEU A 175 -44.79 12.40 26.17
N PRO A 176 -44.56 12.36 24.85
CA PRO A 176 -43.69 11.35 24.28
C PRO A 176 -42.29 11.54 24.86
N ILE A 177 -41.67 10.46 25.37
CA ILE A 177 -40.35 10.48 26.01
C ILE A 177 -39.21 10.36 24.97
N PHE A 178 -39.55 10.41 23.68
CA PHE A 178 -38.60 10.32 22.56
C PHE A 178 -38.97 11.32 21.47
#